data_AF-A0AAU3AX62-F1
#
_entry.id   AF-A0AAU3AX62-F1
#
_cell.length_a   1.000
_cell.length_b   1.000
_cell.length_c   1.000
_cell.angle_alpha   90.00
_cell.angle_beta   90.00
_cell.angle_gamma   90.00
#
_symmetry.space_group_name_H-M   'P 1'
#
loop_
_entity.id
_entity.type
_entity.pdbx_description
1 polymer ?
#
loop_
_entity_poly.entity_id
_entity_poly.type
_entity_poly.pdbx_seq_one_letter_code
_entity_poly.pdbx_strand_id
1 'polypeptide(L)'
;MWFLLLSHLPCAPPASLRGAVQLLCFACGRRTLEHKGSQRGCCGRELDSVEYGDAEVDAIDFAGAKATREAMRAGLAGQLAPDVAAALQRPGTPDWLLARPPQLVARLSDLAGPLDGAVQAPASWGMAAGPRSVVDLYQRALLYGSAAEQARMLHAGQLVAVWEQLRVVLPDAVISVWQARFPELGGDMR
;
A
#
# COMPACT_ATOMS: atom_id res chain seq x y z
N MET A 1 3.04 -27.87 -17.47
CA MET A 1 1.89 -28.61 -16.92
C MET A 1 2.09 -28.74 -15.42
N TRP A 2 1.35 -27.95 -14.63
CA TRP A 2 1.37 -28.04 -13.16
C TRP A 2 0.01 -28.55 -12.68
N PHE A 3 0.03 -29.65 -11.94
CA PHE A 3 -1.14 -30.22 -11.25
C PHE A 3 -1.18 -29.67 -9.82
N LEU A 4 -2.33 -29.09 -9.43
CA LEU A 4 -2.60 -28.67 -8.07
C LEU A 4 -3.24 -29.84 -7.30
N LEU A 5 -2.57 -30.32 -6.25
CA LEU A 5 -3.21 -31.04 -5.16
C LEU A 5 -3.66 -30.02 -4.10
N LEU A 6 -4.96 -29.80 -3.99
CA LEU A 6 -5.57 -29.16 -2.82
C LEU A 6 -5.89 -30.23 -1.78
N SER A 7 -5.12 -30.27 -0.69
CA SER A 7 -5.43 -31.05 0.49
C SER A 7 -6.52 -30.37 1.32
N HIS A 8 -7.52 -31.17 1.69
CA HIS A 8 -8.64 -30.82 2.57
C HIS A 8 -8.19 -30.42 3.98
N LEU A 9 -8.66 -29.27 4.47
CA LEU A 9 -8.65 -28.91 5.89
C LEU A 9 -10.06 -29.12 6.49
N PRO A 10 -10.19 -29.75 7.66
CA PRO A 10 -11.47 -29.94 8.33
C PRO A 10 -11.93 -28.66 9.06
N CYS A 11 -13.19 -28.28 8.83
CA CYS A 11 -13.90 -27.27 9.61
C CYS A 11 -14.21 -27.80 11.02
N ALA A 12 -13.63 -27.18 12.05
CA ALA A 12 -14.12 -27.27 13.42
C ALA A 12 -14.45 -25.85 13.93
N PRO A 13 -15.68 -25.56 14.36
CA PRO A 13 -16.01 -24.27 14.96
C PRO A 13 -15.61 -24.24 16.44
N PRO A 14 -15.06 -23.12 16.97
CA PRO A 14 -14.91 -22.95 18.40
C PRO A 14 -16.28 -22.73 19.06
N ALA A 15 -16.53 -23.50 20.12
CA ALA A 15 -17.62 -23.26 21.05
C ALA A 15 -17.30 -22.06 21.94
N SER A 16 -18.33 -21.26 22.20
CA SER A 16 -18.41 -20.28 23.29
C SER A 16 -17.60 -18.99 23.13
N LEU A 17 -18.26 -17.96 22.57
CA LEU A 17 -18.14 -16.57 23.03
C LEU A 17 -19.51 -15.90 22.88
N ARG A 18 -20.19 -15.70 24.01
CA ARG A 18 -21.33 -14.79 24.12
C ARG A 18 -20.80 -13.36 23.99
N GLY A 19 -21.32 -12.60 23.04
CA GLY A 19 -21.15 -11.14 22.98
C GLY A 19 -20.24 -10.66 21.85
N ALA A 20 -20.76 -10.64 20.63
CA ALA A 20 -20.46 -9.62 19.62
C ALA A 20 -21.43 -9.82 18.45
N VAL A 21 -22.36 -8.88 18.32
CA VAL A 21 -23.20 -8.71 17.14
C VAL A 21 -22.31 -8.20 15.99
N GLN A 22 -22.66 -8.61 14.77
CA GLN A 22 -22.11 -8.19 13.46
C GLN A 22 -20.77 -8.80 13.02
N LEU A 23 -20.89 -9.90 12.25
CA LEU A 23 -20.44 -9.98 10.85
C LEU A 23 -20.62 -11.43 10.40
N LEU A 24 -21.66 -11.73 9.63
CA LEU A 24 -21.76 -12.95 8.81
C LEU A 24 -22.99 -12.85 7.90
N CYS A 25 -22.83 -12.21 6.74
CA CYS A 25 -23.70 -12.39 5.57
C CYS A 25 -22.81 -12.71 4.37
N PHE A 26 -22.15 -13.87 4.40
CA PHE A 26 -21.43 -14.39 3.23
C PHE A 26 -21.46 -15.92 3.22
N ALA A 27 -22.68 -16.49 3.19
CA ALA A 27 -22.90 -17.89 2.82
C ALA A 27 -24.40 -18.16 2.62
N CYS A 28 -24.96 -17.72 1.49
CA CYS A 28 -26.17 -18.35 0.97
C CYS A 28 -26.02 -18.51 -0.54
N GLY A 29 -25.25 -19.52 -0.94
CA GLY A 29 -25.35 -20.08 -2.27
C GLY A 29 -26.64 -20.87 -2.38
N ARG A 30 -27.53 -20.49 -3.30
CA ARG A 30 -28.60 -21.40 -3.75
C ARG A 30 -29.03 -21.09 -5.18
N ARG A 31 -28.68 -22.04 -6.05
CA ARG A 31 -29.46 -22.58 -7.17
C ARG A 31 -30.73 -21.79 -7.50
N THR A 32 -30.72 -21.13 -8.65
CA THR A 32 -31.90 -20.69 -9.37
C THR A 32 -32.68 -21.91 -9.87
N LEU A 33 -33.76 -22.25 -9.17
CA LEU A 33 -34.87 -23.01 -9.74
C LEU A 33 -36.07 -22.06 -9.81
N GLU A 34 -36.58 -21.91 -11.02
CA GLU A 34 -37.76 -21.11 -11.34
C GLU A 34 -38.99 -21.64 -10.60
N HIS A 35 -39.52 -20.85 -9.68
CA HIS A 35 -40.91 -20.96 -9.26
C HIS A 35 -41.46 -19.55 -9.01
N LYS A 36 -42.44 -19.15 -9.83
CA LYS A 36 -43.29 -17.99 -9.60
C LYS A 36 -44.09 -18.22 -8.31
N GLY A 37 -43.87 -17.37 -7.31
CA GLY A 37 -44.76 -17.22 -6.17
C GLY A 37 -44.01 -17.07 -4.84
N SER A 38 -44.35 -16.00 -4.12
CA SER A 38 -44.04 -15.78 -2.70
C SER A 38 -42.63 -15.28 -2.37
N GLN A 39 -42.40 -13.98 -2.60
CA GLN A 39 -41.43 -13.19 -1.86
C GLN A 39 -41.90 -13.05 -0.39
N ARG A 40 -41.40 -13.90 0.51
CA ARG A 40 -41.33 -13.58 1.94
C ARG A 40 -39.85 -13.60 2.32
N GLY A 41 -39.30 -12.41 2.51
CA GLY A 41 -37.91 -12.20 2.93
C GLY A 41 -37.69 -12.72 4.35
N CYS A 42 -36.75 -13.64 4.52
CA CYS A 42 -36.39 -14.25 5.81
C CYS A 42 -35.41 -13.43 6.66
N CYS A 43 -35.30 -12.11 6.45
CA CYS A 43 -34.43 -11.25 7.26
C CYS A 43 -35.16 -9.94 7.60
N GLY A 44 -36.29 -10.05 8.29
CA GLY A 44 -36.90 -8.93 9.01
C GLY A 44 -36.05 -8.60 10.24
N ARG A 45 -34.94 -7.89 10.04
CA ARG A 45 -34.35 -7.07 11.10
C ARG A 45 -34.77 -5.65 10.77
N GLU A 46 -35.74 -5.14 11.53
CA GLU A 46 -36.14 -3.74 11.53
C GLU A 46 -34.86 -2.92 11.69
N LEU A 47 -34.46 -2.22 10.62
CA LEU A 47 -33.41 -1.22 10.71
C LEU A 47 -34.09 -0.04 11.40
N ASP A 48 -33.95 0.01 12.73
CA ASP A 48 -34.19 1.25 13.48
C ASP A 48 -33.49 2.36 12.70
N SER A 49 -34.29 3.33 12.27
CA SER A 49 -33.82 4.49 11.55
C SER A 49 -32.85 5.21 12.48
N VAL A 50 -31.56 5.02 12.25
CA VAL A 50 -30.52 5.81 12.90
C VAL A 50 -30.78 7.24 12.45
N GLU A 51 -31.42 8.03 13.30
CA GLU A 51 -31.48 9.48 13.15
C GLU A 51 -30.02 9.95 13.07
N TYR A 52 -29.57 10.24 11.85
CA TYR A 52 -28.40 11.06 11.62
C TYR A 52 -28.79 12.44 12.12
N GLY A 53 -28.57 12.70 13.41
CA GLY A 53 -28.63 14.03 13.96
C GLY A 53 -27.73 14.92 13.10
N ASP A 54 -28.23 16.10 12.76
CA ASP A 54 -27.49 17.15 12.07
C ASP A 54 -26.30 17.58 12.93
N ALA A 55 -25.25 16.75 12.93
CA ALA A 55 -23.96 17.10 13.49
C ALA A 55 -23.48 18.28 12.67
N GLU A 56 -23.46 19.45 13.31
CA GLU A 56 -22.86 20.67 12.82
C GLU A 56 -21.43 20.30 12.35
N VAL A 57 -21.27 20.18 11.03
CA VAL A 57 -19.97 19.88 10.45
C VAL A 57 -19.18 21.17 10.58
N ASP A 58 -18.36 21.25 11.63
CA ASP A 58 -17.43 22.35 11.84
C ASP A 58 -16.72 22.68 10.52
N ALA A 59 -16.64 23.97 10.19
CA ALA A 59 -16.02 24.43 8.97
C ALA A 59 -14.60 23.86 8.84
N ILE A 60 -14.32 23.22 7.71
CA ILE A 60 -13.00 22.61 7.45
C ILE A 60 -11.91 23.69 7.50
N ASP A 61 -11.01 23.60 8.47
CA ASP A 61 -9.88 24.53 8.63
C ASP A 61 -8.74 24.24 7.64
N PHE A 62 -8.88 24.77 6.42
CA PHE A 62 -7.85 24.67 5.39
C PHE A 62 -6.57 25.45 5.73
N ALA A 63 -6.68 26.52 6.54
CA ALA A 63 -5.53 27.35 6.91
C ALA A 63 -4.62 26.60 7.90
N GLY A 64 -5.20 25.97 8.92
CA GLY A 64 -4.48 25.09 9.85
C GLY A 64 -3.85 23.88 9.16
N ALA A 65 -4.55 23.27 8.19
CA ALA A 65 -3.99 22.19 7.40
C ALA A 65 -2.75 22.63 6.58
N LYS A 66 -2.81 23.81 5.95
CA LYS A 66 -1.66 24.39 5.23
C LYS A 66 -0.49 24.68 6.17
N ALA A 67 -0.74 25.32 7.32
CA ALA A 67 0.31 25.64 8.30
C ALA A 67 0.99 24.39 8.84
N THR A 68 0.21 23.34 9.14
CA THR A 68 0.73 22.03 9.59
C THR A 68 1.65 21.43 8.54
N ARG A 69 1.25 21.48 7.26
CA ARG A 69 2.03 20.96 6.15
C ARG A 69 3.35 21.73 5.94
N GLU A 70 3.32 23.05 6.06
CA GLU A 70 4.52 23.89 6.00
C GLU A 70 5.47 23.59 7.16
N ALA A 71 4.96 23.40 8.37
CA ALA A 71 5.75 23.00 9.53
C ALA A 71 6.43 21.64 9.34
N MET A 72 5.71 20.64 8.81
CA MET A 72 6.30 19.34 8.47
C MET A 72 7.45 19.49 7.47
N ARG A 73 7.25 20.26 6.40
CA ARG A 73 8.30 20.50 5.39
C ARG A 73 9.54 21.19 5.98
N ALA A 74 9.34 22.19 6.84
CA ALA A 74 10.44 22.90 7.48
C ALA A 74 11.26 21.98 8.39
N GLY A 75 10.60 21.08 9.15
CA GLY A 75 11.29 20.13 10.03
C GLY A 75 12.18 19.12 9.31
N LEU A 76 11.85 18.78 8.05
CA LEU A 76 12.61 17.80 7.25
C LEU A 76 13.93 18.33 6.69
N ALA A 77 14.06 19.65 6.49
CA ALA A 77 15.18 20.25 5.77
C ALA A 77 16.57 20.01 6.40
N GLY A 78 16.63 19.65 7.69
CA GLY A 78 17.87 19.32 8.39
C GLY A 78 18.09 17.83 8.69
N GLN A 79 17.11 16.97 8.39
CA GLN A 79 17.15 15.54 8.74
C GLN A 79 17.38 14.63 7.55
N LEU A 80 17.10 15.13 6.34
CA LEU A 80 17.18 14.37 5.10
C LEU A 80 18.40 14.79 4.29
N ALA A 81 18.84 13.88 3.41
CA ALA A 81 19.81 14.25 2.42
C ALA A 81 19.25 15.36 1.49
N PRO A 82 20.09 16.31 1.03
CA PRO A 82 19.62 17.52 0.34
C PRO A 82 18.76 17.26 -0.91
N ASP A 83 19.10 16.24 -1.68
CA ASP A 83 18.37 15.77 -2.87
C ASP A 83 16.97 15.23 -2.52
N VAL A 84 16.85 14.46 -1.43
CA VAL A 84 15.57 13.93 -0.96
C VAL A 84 14.70 15.08 -0.45
N ALA A 85 15.28 15.99 0.33
CA ALA A 85 14.59 17.19 0.82
C ALA A 85 14.06 18.04 -0.35
N ALA A 86 14.90 18.30 -1.36
CA ALA A 86 14.52 19.07 -2.54
C ALA A 86 13.35 18.43 -3.31
N ALA A 87 13.38 17.10 -3.48
CA ALA A 87 12.32 16.39 -4.19
C ALA A 87 10.98 16.37 -3.40
N LEU A 88 11.03 16.25 -2.07
CA LEU A 88 9.82 16.31 -1.22
C LEU A 88 9.20 17.71 -1.13
N GLN A 89 9.97 18.77 -1.35
CA GLN A 89 9.46 20.14 -1.38
C GLN A 89 8.61 20.46 -2.62
N ARG A 90 8.58 19.58 -3.63
CA ARG A 90 7.78 19.81 -4.84
C ARG A 90 6.28 19.96 -4.52
N PRO A 91 5.54 20.80 -5.28
CA PRO A 91 4.08 20.81 -5.24
C PRO A 91 3.52 19.42 -5.58
N GLY A 92 2.44 19.01 -4.92
CA GLY A 92 1.78 17.72 -5.18
C GLY A 92 2.39 16.50 -4.47
N THR A 93 3.48 16.66 -3.71
CA THR A 93 3.97 15.59 -2.84
C THR A 93 2.85 15.12 -1.89
N PRO A 94 2.57 13.82 -1.75
CA PRO A 94 1.56 13.36 -0.80
C PRO A 94 1.95 13.61 0.67
N ASP A 95 0.99 13.93 1.55
CA ASP A 95 1.28 14.21 2.97
C ASP A 95 1.88 13.01 3.70
N TRP A 96 1.45 11.79 3.37
CA TRP A 96 2.00 10.59 3.98
C TRP A 96 3.50 10.41 3.67
N LEU A 97 3.99 10.92 2.54
CA LEU A 97 5.41 10.89 2.18
C LEU A 97 6.21 11.96 2.93
N LEU A 98 5.59 13.08 3.30
CA LEU A 98 6.18 14.07 4.19
C LEU A 98 6.24 13.56 5.64
N ALA A 99 5.19 12.86 6.08
CA ALA A 99 5.13 12.26 7.40
C ALA A 99 6.15 11.10 7.57
N ARG A 100 6.42 10.37 6.49
CA ARG A 100 7.41 9.29 6.44
C ARG A 100 8.28 9.40 5.18
N PRO A 101 9.34 10.22 5.23
CA PRO A 101 10.28 10.34 4.13
C PRO A 101 10.88 8.98 3.76
N PRO A 102 11.08 8.71 2.45
CA PRO A 102 11.68 7.46 2.02
C PRO A 102 13.12 7.40 2.50
N GLN A 103 13.50 6.25 3.08
CA GLN A 103 14.89 5.95 3.37
C GLN A 103 15.50 5.29 2.14
N LEU A 104 16.58 5.86 1.61
CA LEU A 104 17.21 5.39 0.38
C LEU A 104 18.54 4.71 0.70
N VAL A 105 18.89 3.71 -0.11
CA VAL A 105 20.27 3.22 -0.15
C VAL A 105 21.22 4.33 -0.64
N ALA A 106 22.48 4.25 -0.24
CA ALA A 106 23.46 5.28 -0.61
C ALA A 106 23.82 5.18 -2.10
N ARG A 107 23.95 3.95 -2.63
CA ARG A 107 24.34 3.69 -4.02
C ARG A 107 23.45 2.61 -4.64
N LEU A 108 23.22 2.73 -5.94
CA LEU A 108 22.45 1.74 -6.69
C LEU A 108 23.12 0.36 -6.65
N SER A 109 24.46 0.31 -6.63
CA SER A 109 25.25 -0.92 -6.51
C SER A 109 25.05 -1.68 -5.20
N ASP A 110 24.49 -1.03 -4.17
CA ASP A 110 24.23 -1.67 -2.87
C ASP A 110 22.95 -2.54 -2.91
N LEU A 111 22.20 -2.47 -4.02
CA LEU A 111 21.00 -3.27 -4.28
C LEU A 111 21.39 -4.68 -4.75
N ALA A 112 21.50 -5.59 -3.79
CA ALA A 112 21.95 -6.97 -3.97
C ALA A 112 20.81 -8.00 -3.86
N GLY A 113 19.57 -7.56 -4.08
CA GLY A 113 18.41 -8.44 -4.07
C GLY A 113 18.51 -9.58 -5.09
N PRO A 114 17.76 -10.67 -4.87
CA PRO A 114 17.82 -11.82 -5.76
C PRO A 114 17.23 -11.46 -7.14
N LEU A 115 17.88 -11.96 -8.20
CA LEU A 115 17.40 -11.83 -9.58
C LEU A 115 16.22 -12.76 -9.86
N ASP A 116 16.21 -13.92 -9.21
CA ASP A 116 15.23 -14.98 -9.37
C ASP A 116 14.89 -15.66 -8.04
N GLY A 117 13.82 -16.46 -8.05
CA GLY A 117 13.34 -17.18 -6.88
C GLY A 117 12.30 -16.42 -6.05
N ALA A 118 12.00 -16.98 -4.88
CA ALA A 118 10.97 -16.44 -3.98
C ALA A 118 11.59 -15.42 -3.03
N VAL A 119 11.01 -14.21 -2.99
CA VAL A 119 11.37 -13.18 -2.01
C VAL A 119 10.31 -13.15 -0.92
N GLN A 120 10.72 -13.28 0.33
CA GLN A 120 9.82 -13.08 1.46
C GLN A 120 9.69 -11.58 1.75
N ALA A 121 8.50 -11.03 1.54
CA ALA A 121 8.23 -9.64 1.86
C ALA A 121 8.20 -9.42 3.38
N PRO A 122 8.73 -8.28 3.88
CA PRO A 122 8.63 -7.91 5.29
C PRO A 122 7.17 -7.83 5.75
N ALA A 123 6.88 -8.37 6.94
CA ALA A 123 5.57 -8.27 7.57
C ALA A 123 5.17 -6.81 7.88
N SER A 124 6.17 -5.92 8.04
CA SER A 124 6.00 -4.49 8.27
C SER A 124 5.23 -3.77 7.15
N TRP A 125 5.14 -4.38 5.97
CA TRP A 125 4.34 -3.84 4.87
C TRP A 125 2.83 -4.09 5.04
N GLY A 126 2.43 -4.83 6.09
CA GLY A 126 1.04 -4.91 6.53
C GLY A 126 0.08 -5.63 5.58
N MET A 127 0.60 -6.49 4.69
CA MET A 127 -0.19 -7.08 3.61
C MET A 127 -0.38 -8.58 3.80
N ALA A 128 -1.65 -9.02 3.80
CA ALA A 128 -2.00 -10.44 3.92
C ALA A 128 -1.62 -11.27 2.68
N ALA A 129 -1.52 -10.62 1.51
CA ALA A 129 -1.09 -11.25 0.27
C ALA A 129 0.31 -10.76 -0.15
N GLY A 130 1.18 -11.72 -0.47
CA GLY A 130 2.49 -11.46 -1.04
C GLY A 130 2.42 -10.68 -2.37
N PRO A 131 3.55 -10.14 -2.84
CA PRO A 131 3.60 -9.43 -4.11
C PRO A 131 3.26 -10.36 -5.27
N ARG A 132 2.46 -9.85 -6.22
CA ARG A 132 1.98 -10.64 -7.37
C ARG A 132 2.92 -10.59 -8.57
N SER A 133 3.83 -9.63 -8.59
CA SER A 133 4.81 -9.42 -9.65
C SER A 133 6.08 -8.75 -9.09
N VAL A 134 7.16 -8.74 -9.88
CA VAL A 134 8.39 -8.01 -9.54
C VAL A 134 8.13 -6.51 -9.44
N VAL A 135 7.30 -5.95 -10.32
CA VAL A 135 6.91 -4.53 -10.28
C VAL A 135 6.19 -4.19 -8.98
N ASP A 136 5.26 -5.05 -8.53
CA ASP A 136 4.53 -4.86 -7.26
C ASP A 136 5.46 -4.99 -6.04
N LEU A 137 6.37 -5.96 -6.04
CA LEU A 137 7.43 -6.09 -5.03
C LEU A 137 8.28 -4.81 -4.95
N TYR A 138 8.73 -4.31 -6.10
CA TYR A 138 9.64 -3.17 -6.17
C TYR A 138 8.90 -1.89 -5.79
N GLN A 139 7.70 -1.67 -6.30
CA GLN A 139 6.84 -0.55 -5.89
C GLN A 139 6.70 -0.49 -4.37
N ARG A 140 6.42 -1.62 -3.70
CA ARG A 140 6.30 -1.66 -2.24
C ARG A 140 7.62 -1.36 -1.54
N ALA A 141 8.73 -1.93 -2.00
CA ALA A 141 10.05 -1.66 -1.42
C ALA A 141 10.44 -0.18 -1.54
N LEU A 142 10.11 0.46 -2.66
CA LEU A 142 10.40 1.89 -2.90
C LEU A 142 9.52 2.82 -2.05
N LEU A 143 8.26 2.44 -1.79
CA LEU A 143 7.31 3.26 -1.02
C LEU A 143 7.43 3.06 0.50
N TYR A 144 7.69 1.84 0.95
CA TYR A 144 7.55 1.46 2.36
C TYR A 144 8.82 0.85 2.96
N GLY A 145 9.75 0.39 2.12
CA GLY A 145 10.99 -0.25 2.57
C GLY A 145 11.96 0.74 3.18
N SER A 146 12.58 0.33 4.28
CA SER A 146 13.83 0.93 4.78
C SER A 146 14.98 0.71 3.79
N ALA A 147 16.07 1.46 3.93
CA ALA A 147 17.26 1.27 3.09
C ALA A 147 17.80 -0.17 3.16
N ALA A 148 17.78 -0.81 4.33
CA ALA A 148 18.22 -2.19 4.50
C ALA A 148 17.27 -3.22 3.88
N GLU A 149 15.96 -2.94 3.84
CA GLU A 149 15.00 -3.78 3.11
C GLU A 149 15.17 -3.59 1.60
N GLN A 150 15.34 -2.36 1.12
CA GLN A 150 15.61 -2.07 -0.29
C GLN A 150 16.87 -2.78 -0.77
N ALA A 151 17.99 -2.69 -0.04
CA ALA A 151 19.24 -3.36 -0.39
C ALA A 151 19.11 -4.88 -0.53
N ARG A 152 18.25 -5.51 0.30
CA ARG A 152 18.02 -6.96 0.28
C ARG A 152 16.99 -7.41 -0.77
N MET A 153 16.09 -6.54 -1.19
CA MET A 153 14.93 -6.91 -2.01
C MET A 153 15.03 -6.43 -3.45
N LEU A 154 15.72 -5.32 -3.68
CA LEU A 154 15.91 -4.75 -5.00
C LEU A 154 17.25 -5.21 -5.57
N HIS A 155 17.28 -5.52 -6.86
CA HIS A 155 18.49 -5.75 -7.61
C HIS A 155 18.72 -4.58 -8.57
N ALA A 156 19.93 -4.01 -8.58
CA ALA A 156 20.26 -2.79 -9.34
C ALA A 156 19.86 -2.87 -10.83
N GLY A 157 20.36 -3.88 -11.54
CA GLY A 157 20.08 -4.04 -12.98
C GLY A 157 18.60 -4.35 -13.28
N GLN A 158 17.91 -5.04 -12.35
CA GLN A 158 16.50 -5.34 -12.52
C GLN A 158 15.65 -4.08 -12.31
N LEU A 159 16.02 -3.25 -11.32
CA LEU A 159 15.35 -1.99 -11.04
C LEU A 159 15.41 -1.06 -12.24
N VAL A 160 16.59 -0.92 -12.86
CA VAL A 160 16.76 -0.16 -14.11
C VAL A 160 15.86 -0.73 -15.22
N ALA A 161 15.84 -2.05 -15.38
CA ALA A 161 15.04 -2.70 -16.43
C ALA A 161 13.51 -2.52 -16.25
N VAL A 162 13.02 -2.46 -15.01
CA VAL A 162 11.57 -2.28 -14.73
C VAL A 162 11.19 -0.83 -14.42
N TRP A 163 12.15 0.10 -14.46
CA TRP A 163 11.93 1.48 -13.98
C TRP A 163 10.80 2.19 -14.72
N GLU A 164 10.74 2.08 -16.03
CA GLU A 164 9.67 2.73 -16.83
C GLU A 164 8.28 2.19 -16.48
N GLN A 165 8.15 0.92 -16.10
CA GLN A 165 6.88 0.36 -15.62
C GLN A 165 6.54 0.90 -14.23
N LEU A 166 7.54 1.04 -13.36
CA LEU A 166 7.37 1.62 -12.03
C LEU A 166 6.95 3.09 -12.07
N ARG A 167 7.48 3.87 -13.02
CA ARG A 167 7.10 5.29 -13.19
C ARG A 167 5.63 5.51 -13.48
N VAL A 168 4.95 4.53 -14.08
CA VAL A 168 3.50 4.61 -14.34
C VAL A 168 2.69 4.49 -13.06
N VAL A 169 3.20 3.77 -12.05
CA VAL A 169 2.46 3.43 -10.82
C VAL A 169 2.95 4.16 -9.58
N LEU A 170 4.15 4.73 -9.60
CA LEU A 170 4.73 5.47 -8.48
C LEU A 170 4.28 6.94 -8.47
N PRO A 171 4.12 7.55 -7.29
CA PRO A 171 3.94 9.00 -7.19
C PRO A 171 5.15 9.76 -7.75
N ASP A 172 4.89 10.88 -8.45
CA ASP A 172 5.94 11.72 -9.06
C ASP A 172 7.03 12.17 -8.08
N ALA A 173 6.67 12.41 -6.82
CA ALA A 173 7.63 12.77 -5.78
C ALA A 173 8.63 11.64 -5.51
N VAL A 174 8.17 10.38 -5.49
CA VAL A 174 9.05 9.22 -5.29
C VAL A 174 9.94 9.03 -6.51
N ILE A 175 9.38 9.15 -7.72
CA ILE A 175 10.17 9.09 -8.97
C ILE A 175 11.28 10.15 -8.96
N SER A 176 10.93 11.38 -8.60
CA SER A 176 11.87 12.51 -8.54
C SER A 176 12.97 12.27 -7.52
N VAL A 177 12.62 11.78 -6.32
CA VAL A 177 13.60 11.45 -5.27
C VAL A 177 14.60 10.40 -5.78
N TRP A 178 14.10 9.31 -6.38
CA TRP A 178 14.93 8.21 -6.84
C TRP A 178 15.81 8.59 -8.04
N GLN A 179 15.30 9.35 -9.01
CA GLN A 179 16.09 9.80 -10.17
C GLN A 179 17.11 10.87 -9.80
N ALA A 180 16.80 11.74 -8.83
CA ALA A 180 17.77 12.72 -8.32
C ALA A 180 18.94 12.01 -7.61
N ARG A 181 18.66 10.91 -6.92
CA ARG A 181 19.67 10.10 -6.23
C ARG A 181 20.45 9.18 -7.17
N PHE A 182 19.78 8.57 -8.14
CA PHE A 182 20.33 7.57 -9.06
C PHE A 182 20.04 7.99 -10.51
N PRO A 183 20.94 8.80 -11.12
CA PRO A 183 20.78 9.28 -12.49
C PRO A 183 20.61 8.16 -13.53
N GLU A 184 21.10 6.95 -13.25
CA GLU A 184 20.98 5.78 -14.11
C GLU A 184 19.51 5.40 -14.38
N LEU A 185 18.61 5.72 -13.44
CA LEU A 185 17.16 5.54 -13.60
C LEU A 185 16.51 6.58 -14.52
N GLY A 186 17.20 7.70 -14.78
CA GLY A 186 16.77 8.72 -15.75
C GLY A 186 17.19 8.43 -17.19
N GLY A 187 17.99 7.37 -17.41
CA GLY A 187 18.64 7.13 -18.70
C GLY A 187 19.89 8.01 -18.94
N ASP A 188 20.27 8.85 -17.96
CA ASP A 188 21.51 9.62 -17.99
C ASP A 188 22.68 8.72 -17.55
N MET A 189 23.10 7.81 -18.43
CA MET A 189 24.42 7.17 -18.32
C MET A 189 25.45 8.12 -18.92
N ARG A 190 26.01 9.02 -18.10
CA ARG A 190 27.23 9.78 -18.43
C ARG A 190 28.47 9.11 -17.87
#